data_AF-A0A9D4K415-F1
#
_entry.id   AF-A0A9D4K415-F1
#
_cell.length_a   1.000
_cell.length_b   1.000
_cell.length_c   1.000
_cell.angle_alpha   90.00
_cell.angle_beta   90.00
_cell.angle_gamma   90.00
#
_symmetry.space_group_name_H-M   'P 1'
#
loop_
_entity.id
_entity.type
_entity.pdbx_description
1 polymer ?
#
loop_
_entity_poly.entity_id
_entity_poly.type
_entity_poly.pdbx_seq_one_letter_code
_entity_poly.pdbx_strand_id
1 'polypeptide(L)'
;MLEVSQKFAEKSRLMVDRVLVDPKVGNIPIRISNFGKEPQTIYENTETAVYEPVAVVKSQCSDSSFSESSVVTEHLQELYDRSSQNLKEDQKPN
;
A
#
# COMPACT_ATOMS: atom_id res chain seq x y z
N MET A 1 12.56 -4.95 -8.24
CA MET A 1 12.64 -4.40 -6.87
C MET A 1 14.11 -4.14 -6.60
N LEU A 2 14.43 -2.96 -6.06
CA LEU A 2 15.80 -2.66 -5.62
C LEU A 2 15.98 -3.11 -4.17
N GLU A 3 17.05 -3.85 -3.92
CA GLU A 3 17.49 -4.25 -2.59
C GLU A 3 18.94 -3.81 -2.37
N VAL A 4 19.33 -3.54 -1.12
CA VAL A 4 20.71 -3.21 -0.78
C VAL A 4 21.63 -4.40 -1.05
N SER A 5 22.80 -4.17 -1.66
CA SER A 5 23.80 -5.21 -1.80
C SER A 5 24.33 -5.60 -0.43
N GLN A 6 24.43 -6.91 -0.15
CA GLN A 6 24.90 -7.41 1.13
C GLN A 6 26.32 -6.89 1.47
N LYS A 7 27.20 -6.85 0.46
CA LYS A 7 28.57 -6.31 0.62
C LYS A 7 28.59 -4.82 0.96
N PHE A 8 27.59 -4.07 0.49
CA PHE A 8 27.46 -2.64 0.76
C PHE A 8 26.91 -2.41 2.18
N ALA A 9 25.88 -3.17 2.57
CA ALA A 9 25.27 -3.09 3.90
C ALA A 9 26.23 -3.52 5.03
N GLU A 10 27.10 -4.51 4.79
CA GLU A 10 28.03 -5.01 5.82
C GLU A 10 29.20 -4.05 6.08
N LYS A 11 29.64 -3.31 5.05
CA LYS A 11 30.79 -2.40 5.14
C LYS A 11 30.43 -0.98 5.55
N SER A 12 29.19 -0.58 5.34
CA SER A 12 28.74 0.80 5.50
C SER A 12 27.52 0.86 6.41
N ARG A 13 27.39 1.92 7.20
CA ARG A 13 26.13 2.19 7.94
C ARG A 13 25.09 2.85 7.03
N LEU A 14 25.16 2.54 5.74
CA LEU A 14 24.28 3.04 4.70
C LEU A 14 23.27 1.97 4.36
N MET A 15 22.04 2.39 4.10
CA MET A 15 21.02 1.52 3.54
C MET A 15 20.55 2.08 2.21
N VAL A 16 20.15 1.18 1.33
CA VAL A 16 19.40 1.52 0.13
C VAL A 16 17.93 1.28 0.42
N ASP A 17 17.11 2.30 0.21
CA ASP A 17 15.66 2.17 0.42
C ASP A 17 15.08 1.20 -0.61
N ARG A 18 14.22 0.27 -0.16
CA ARG A 18 13.55 -0.68 -1.05
C ARG A 18 12.51 0.03 -1.89
N VAL A 19 12.64 -0.10 -3.21
CA VAL A 19 11.75 0.56 -4.17
C VAL A 19 11.30 -0.43 -5.25
N LEU A 20 10.00 -0.39 -5.56
CA LEU A 20 9.45 -1.02 -6.74
C LEU A 20 9.71 -0.11 -7.94
N VAL A 21 10.31 -0.68 -8.98
CA VAL A 21 10.73 0.08 -10.15
C VAL A 21 10.15 -0.56 -11.40
N ASP A 22 9.60 0.27 -12.28
CA ASP A 22 9.19 -0.15 -13.61
C ASP A 22 10.44 -0.45 -14.46
N PRO A 23 10.63 -1.68 -14.95
CA PRO A 23 11.78 -2.05 -15.78
C PRO A 23 11.86 -1.27 -17.10
N LYS A 24 10.80 -0.57 -17.52
CA LYS A 24 10.80 0.26 -18.73
C LYS A 24 11.52 1.60 -18.53
N VAL A 25 11.77 2.00 -17.28
CA VAL A 25 12.47 3.25 -16.96
C VAL A 25 13.97 2.98 -16.93
N GLY A 26 14.70 3.49 -17.93
CA GLY A 26 16.13 3.20 -18.10
C GLY A 26 17.04 3.74 -16.98
N ASN A 27 16.75 4.94 -16.45
CA ASN A 27 17.48 5.51 -15.32
C ASN A 27 16.65 5.39 -14.04
N ILE A 28 17.13 4.58 -13.12
CA ILE A 28 16.44 4.26 -11.88
C ILE A 28 17.07 5.09 -10.74
N PRO A 29 16.36 6.04 -10.13
CA PRO A 29 16.88 6.78 -9.00
C PRO A 29 16.99 5.85 -7.78
N ILE A 30 18.18 5.80 -7.18
CA ILE A 30 18.44 5.05 -5.94
C ILE A 30 18.48 6.06 -4.78
N ARG A 31 17.73 5.77 -3.71
CA ARG A 31 17.77 6.56 -2.48
C ARG A 31 18.65 5.84 -1.45
N ILE A 32 19.63 6.56 -0.93
CA ILE A 32 20.60 6.06 0.05
C ILE A 32 20.44 6.84 1.33
N SER A 33 20.24 6.11 2.43
CA SER A 33 20.04 6.65 3.76
C SER A 33 21.26 6.34 4.63
N ASN A 34 21.88 7.37 5.20
CA ASN A 34 23.01 7.22 6.12
C ASN A 34 22.52 7.21 7.57
N PHE A 35 22.68 6.07 8.24
CA PHE A 35 22.35 5.91 9.66
C PHE A 35 23.59 6.05 10.57
N GLY A 36 24.75 6.32 9.99
CA GLY A 36 25.96 6.68 10.71
C GLY A 36 25.91 8.12 11.25
N LYS A 37 26.78 8.40 12.22
CA LYS A 37 26.98 9.77 12.74
C LYS A 37 27.90 10.61 11.86
N GLU A 38 28.64 9.96 10.97
CA GLU A 38 29.64 10.58 10.10
C GLU A 38 29.19 10.51 8.64
N PRO A 39 29.52 11.54 7.84
CA PRO A 39 29.34 11.47 6.39
C PRO A 39 30.14 10.31 5.79
N GLN A 40 29.55 9.62 4.82
CA GLN A 40 30.26 8.59 4.05
C GLN A 40 30.36 8.99 2.59
N THR A 41 31.51 8.73 1.99
CA THR A 41 31.76 8.97 0.56
C THR A 41 31.44 7.70 -0.23
N ILE A 42 30.66 7.85 -1.30
CA ILE A 42 30.37 6.78 -2.25
C ILE A 42 31.06 7.15 -3.56
N TYR A 43 31.94 6.28 -4.02
CA TYR A 43 32.68 6.49 -5.27
C TYR A 43 31.85 6.03 -6.48
N GLU A 44 32.13 6.60 -7.64
CA GLU A 44 31.56 6.12 -8.89
C GLU A 44 31.83 4.63 -9.09
N ASN A 45 30.89 3.92 -9.73
CA ASN A 45 30.92 2.48 -9.94
C ASN A 45 30.90 1.61 -8.67
N THR A 46 30.59 2.19 -7.50
CA THR A 46 30.33 1.39 -6.30
C THR A 46 29.01 0.63 -6.46
N GLU A 47 29.04 -0.68 -6.28
CA GLU A 47 27.85 -1.52 -6.26
C GLU A 47 27.08 -1.29 -4.93
N THR A 48 25.96 -0.58 -5.01
CA THR A 48 25.15 -0.21 -3.82
C THR A 48 23.93 -1.11 -3.65
N ALA A 49 23.31 -1.53 -4.75
CA ALA A 49 22.04 -2.22 -4.78
C ALA A 49 21.98 -3.29 -5.86
N VAL A 50 21.11 -4.28 -5.66
CA VAL A 50 20.80 -5.34 -6.61
C VAL A 50 19.35 -5.17 -7.08
N TYR A 51 19.10 -5.44 -8.35
CA TYR A 51 17.77 -5.42 -8.94
C TYR A 51 17.21 -6.84 -9.04
N GLU A 52 16.17 -7.13 -8.27
CA GLU A 52 15.50 -8.43 -8.27
C GLU A 52 14.12 -8.35 -8.94
N PRO A 53 13.81 -9.21 -9.93
CA PRO A 53 12.47 -9.29 -10.49
C PRO A 53 11.46 -9.71 -9.42
N VAL A 54 10.33 -9.01 -9.36
CA VAL A 54 9.22 -9.37 -8.48
C VAL A 54 8.03 -9.85 -9.29
N ALA A 55 7.41 -10.94 -8.84
CA ALA A 55 6.19 -11.43 -9.46
C ALA A 55 5.03 -10.50 -9.10
N VAL A 56 4.30 -10.03 -10.12
CA VAL A 56 3.05 -9.31 -9.91
C VAL A 56 1.96 -10.33 -9.66
N VAL A 57 1.53 -10.47 -8.41
CA VAL A 57 0.30 -11.19 -8.09
C VAL A 57 -0.85 -10.29 -8.53
N LYS A 58 -1.55 -10.67 -9.60
CA LYS A 58 -2.82 -10.02 -9.94
C LYS A 58 -3.76 -10.27 -8.77
N SER A 59 -4.10 -9.20 -8.05
CA SER A 59 -5.12 -9.28 -7.02
C SER A 59 -6.40 -9.82 -7.67
N GLN A 60 -6.87 -10.98 -7.20
CA GLN A 60 -8.25 -11.40 -7.39
C GLN A 60 -9.18 -10.66 -6.42
N CYS A 61 -8.92 -9.37 -6.16
CA CYS A 61 -10.06 -8.48 -6.00
C CYS A 61 -10.73 -8.48 -7.37
N SER A 62 -11.62 -9.47 -7.56
CA SER A 62 -12.80 -9.25 -8.37
C SER A 62 -13.23 -7.83 -8.08
N ASP A 63 -13.29 -7.01 -9.12
CA ASP A 63 -14.32 -5.99 -9.16
C ASP A 63 -15.55 -6.68 -8.60
N SER A 64 -15.92 -6.35 -7.37
CA SER A 64 -17.25 -6.61 -6.89
C SER A 64 -18.11 -5.74 -7.78
N SER A 65 -18.37 -6.20 -9.01
CA SER A 65 -19.68 -6.10 -9.58
C SER A 65 -20.57 -6.60 -8.46
N PHE A 66 -21.16 -5.66 -7.71
CA PHE A 66 -22.31 -5.91 -6.91
C PHE A 66 -23.30 -6.57 -7.87
N SER A 67 -23.26 -7.90 -7.90
CA SER A 67 -24.38 -8.69 -8.39
C SER A 67 -25.49 -8.29 -7.46
N GLU A 68 -26.37 -7.42 -7.95
CA GLU A 68 -27.65 -7.05 -7.36
C GLU A 68 -28.44 -8.33 -7.08
N SER A 69 -28.08 -9.05 -6.03
CA SER A 69 -28.94 -10.03 -5.39
C SER A 69 -29.98 -9.20 -4.65
N SER A 70 -31.09 -8.93 -5.32
CA SER A 70 -32.21 -8.07 -4.89
C SER A 70 -33.00 -8.65 -3.71
N VAL A 71 -32.36 -9.39 -2.82
CA VAL A 71 -33.01 -10.05 -1.68
C VAL A 71 -32.71 -9.30 -0.37
N VAL A 72 -31.80 -8.31 -0.38
CA VAL A 72 -31.41 -7.52 0.81
C VAL A 72 -31.99 -6.10 0.78
N THR A 73 -33.16 -5.89 0.20
CA THR A 73 -33.79 -4.56 0.14
C THR A 73 -35.03 -4.45 1.03
N GLU A 74 -35.87 -5.50 1.10
CA GLU A 74 -37.12 -5.46 1.88
C GLU A 74 -36.87 -5.37 3.39
N HIS A 75 -35.93 -6.15 3.93
CA HIS A 75 -35.65 -6.12 5.37
C HIS A 75 -35.04 -4.79 5.82
N LEU A 76 -34.21 -4.16 4.98
CA LEU A 76 -33.65 -2.84 5.28
C LEU A 76 -34.72 -1.75 5.22
N GLN A 77 -35.67 -1.86 4.28
CA GLN A 77 -36.83 -0.97 4.21
C GLN A 77 -37.70 -1.11 5.47
N GLU A 78 -37.97 -2.34 5.90
CA GLU A 78 -38.74 -2.62 7.12
C GLU A 78 -38.05 -2.06 8.38
N LEU A 79 -36.73 -2.21 8.48
CA LEU A 79 -35.94 -1.64 9.58
C LEU A 79 -35.99 -0.10 9.57
N TYR A 80 -35.91 0.52 8.39
CA TYR A 80 -35.99 1.97 8.23
C TYR A 80 -37.37 2.50 8.62
N ASP A 81 -38.44 1.84 8.20
CA ASP A 81 -39.82 2.22 8.52
C ASP A 81 -40.10 2.09 10.02
N ARG A 82 -39.63 1.01 10.65
CA ARG A 82 -39.70 0.82 12.11
C ARG A 82 -38.93 1.89 12.88
N SER A 83 -37.71 2.20 12.45
CA SER A 83 -36.90 3.26 13.08
C SER A 83 -37.59 4.62 12.97
N SER A 84 -38.17 4.92 11.81
CA SER A 84 -38.85 6.19 11.54
C SER A 84 -40.16 6.34 12.32
N GLN A 85 -40.89 5.24 12.58
CA GLN A 85 -42.08 5.25 13.42
C GLN A 85 -41.73 5.50 14.89
N ASN A 86 -40.73 4.81 15.43
CA ASN A 86 -40.30 4.97 16.83
C ASN A 86 -39.83 6.42 17.11
N LEU A 87 -39.08 7.02 16.18
CA LEU A 87 -38.62 8.40 16.32
C LEU A 87 -39.78 9.42 16.41
N LYS A 88 -40.91 9.13 15.77
CA LYS A 88 -42.09 10.01 15.78
C LYS A 88 -42.95 9.84 17.03
N GLU A 89 -42.93 8.67 17.66
CA GLU A 89 -43.61 8.45 18.95
C GLU A 89 -42.89 9.18 20.08
N ASP A 90 -41.56 9.20 20.09
CA ASP A 90 -40.74 9.92 21.08
C ASP A 90 -40.84 11.45 20.95
N GLN A 91 -41.39 11.97 19.85
CA GLN A 91 -41.57 13.41 19.60
C GLN A 91 -43.00 13.91 19.85
N LYS A 92 -43.93 13.08 20.34
CA LYS A 92 -45.24 13.60 20.78
C LYS A 92 -45.04 14.41 22.08
N PRO A 93 -45.29 15.73 22.07
CA PRO A 93 -45.23 16.53 23.29
C PRO A 93 -46.35 16.09 24.24
N ASN A 94 -46.00 15.91 25.51
CA ASN A 94 -46.98 15.99 26.62
C ASN A 94 -47.49 17.42 26.76
#